data_AF-A0A1G2IAH2-F1
#
_entry.id   AF-A0A1G2IAH2-F1
#
_cell.length_a   1.000
_cell.length_b   1.000
_cell.length_c   1.000
_cell.angle_alpha   90.00
_cell.angle_beta   90.00
_cell.angle_gamma   90.00
#
_symmetry.space_group_name_H-M   'P 1'
#
loop_
_entity.id
_entity.type
_entity.pdbx_description
1 polymer ?
#
loop_
_entity_poly.entity_id
_entity_poly.type
_entity_poly.pdbx_seq_one_letter_code
_entity_poly.pdbx_strand_id
1 'polypeptide(L)'
;MTNLKQRLIITYSLILHLDNTTDKIYWRKAMSSVLVLIDWENITKNIIGGKYKPEKFSCAAGLKKLYAWINSEVENVFDTFLFAPLFIMYTDYQLFHDHNLVPITCPKVPLGSAEKKDTVDQILIDKGLKWITHPALTHICLVSGDSDFKPLLLEAKARGLLIMISALNPSLARDPEYPPLSKELEKMADISPKTGEKMIHYFSPII
;
A
#
# COMPACT_ATOMS: atom_id res chain seq x y z
N MET A 1 35.03 13.32 -32.39
CA MET A 1 35.45 12.64 -31.15
C MET A 1 35.47 13.69 -30.04
N THR A 2 34.82 13.62 -28.89
CA THR A 2 33.91 12.66 -28.24
C THR A 2 33.31 13.49 -27.11
N ASN A 3 32.04 13.87 -27.19
CA ASN A 3 31.33 14.40 -26.03
C ASN A 3 30.10 13.52 -25.77
N LEU A 4 30.41 12.29 -25.37
CA LEU A 4 29.48 11.18 -25.13
C LEU A 4 29.39 10.89 -23.61
N LYS A 5 29.62 11.91 -22.77
CA LYS A 5 29.66 11.76 -21.30
C LYS A 5 28.39 12.18 -20.56
N GLN A 6 27.32 12.57 -21.23
CA GLN A 6 26.13 13.12 -20.54
C GLN A 6 24.77 12.67 -21.10
N ARG A 7 24.65 11.42 -21.56
CA ARG A 7 23.34 10.82 -21.76
C ARG A 7 23.35 9.36 -21.33
N LEU A 8 23.13 9.12 -20.04
CA LEU A 8 22.60 7.85 -19.60
C LEU A 8 21.13 8.07 -19.24
N ILE A 9 20.28 7.61 -20.14
CA ILE A 9 18.84 7.55 -20.00
C ILE A 9 18.56 6.49 -18.94
N ILE A 10 18.00 6.90 -17.80
CA ILE A 10 17.48 5.97 -16.80
C ILE A 10 16.14 5.47 -17.32
N THR A 11 16.17 4.32 -17.99
CA THR A 11 15.00 3.47 -18.15
C THR A 11 15.38 2.07 -17.68
N TYR A 12 14.69 1.63 -16.63
CA TYR A 12 14.81 0.34 -15.94
C TYR A 12 16.12 0.08 -15.13
N SER A 13 16.00 0.33 -13.82
CA SER A 13 16.49 -0.55 -12.74
C SER A 13 17.99 -0.85 -12.60
N LEU A 14 18.88 0.10 -12.90
CA LEU A 14 20.32 -0.08 -12.69
C LEU A 14 20.94 1.08 -11.90
N ILE A 15 21.50 0.78 -10.72
CA ILE A 15 22.28 1.73 -9.91
C ILE A 15 23.76 1.54 -10.24
N LEU A 16 24.45 2.63 -10.57
CA LEU A 16 25.90 2.66 -10.76
C LEU A 16 26.59 2.64 -9.39
N HIS A 17 27.34 1.58 -9.09
CA HIS A 17 28.30 1.57 -7.99
C HIS A 17 29.72 1.65 -8.55
N LEU A 18 30.48 2.67 -8.12
CA LEU A 18 31.89 2.83 -8.47
C LEU A 18 32.73 2.27 -7.31
N ASP A 19 33.43 1.16 -7.57
CA ASP A 19 34.49 0.69 -6.68
C ASP A 19 35.81 1.39 -7.07
N ASN A 20 36.27 2.29 -6.21
CA ASN A 20 37.47 3.11 -6.42
C ASN A 20 38.79 2.30 -6.40
N THR A 21 38.72 0.97 -6.22
CA THR A 21 39.91 0.11 -6.19
C THR A 21 40.13 -0.73 -7.43
N THR A 22 39.11 -0.91 -8.30
CA THR A 22 39.19 -1.88 -9.41
C THR A 22 38.76 -1.35 -10.78
N ASP A 23 38.36 -0.08 -10.94
CA ASP A 23 37.84 0.49 -12.20
C ASP A 23 36.69 -0.34 -12.82
N LYS A 24 36.05 -1.21 -12.04
CA LYS A 24 34.96 -2.07 -12.47
C LYS A 24 33.63 -1.41 -12.15
N ILE A 25 32.83 -1.20 -13.18
CA ILE A 25 31.45 -0.76 -13.05
C ILE A 25 30.58 -1.97 -12.75
N TYR A 26 29.98 -2.00 -11.57
CA TYR A 26 29.02 -3.02 -11.20
C TYR A 26 27.60 -2.50 -11.41
N TRP A 27 26.88 -3.17 -12.29
CA TRP A 27 25.46 -2.96 -12.50
C TRP A 27 24.70 -3.74 -11.43
N ARG A 28 24.19 -3.06 -10.40
CA ARG A 28 23.31 -3.69 -9.42
C ARG A 28 21.87 -3.44 -9.87
N LYS A 29 21.09 -4.51 -9.98
CA LYS A 29 19.64 -4.42 -10.13
C LYS A 29 19.13 -3.54 -8.98
N ALA A 30 18.42 -2.47 -9.30
CA ALA A 30 17.80 -1.62 -8.29
C ALA A 30 16.88 -2.49 -7.43
N MET A 31 17.07 -2.47 -6.11
CA MET A 31 16.23 -3.25 -5.20
C MET A 31 14.79 -2.75 -5.29
N SER A 32 13.84 -3.67 -5.41
CA SER A 32 12.43 -3.26 -5.44
C SER A 32 11.97 -2.83 -4.06
N SER A 33 11.34 -1.66 -3.98
CA SER A 33 10.91 -1.05 -2.72
C SER A 33 9.48 -0.52 -2.84
N VAL A 34 8.65 -0.80 -1.83
CA VAL A 34 7.23 -0.42 -1.81
C VAL A 34 6.90 0.59 -0.72
N LEU A 35 6.04 1.55 -1.04
CA LEU A 35 5.32 2.35 -0.06
C LEU A 35 3.97 1.68 0.25
N VAL A 36 3.68 1.37 1.51
CA VAL A 36 2.41 0.76 1.91
C VAL A 36 1.51 1.82 2.56
N LEU A 37 0.28 1.96 2.05
CA LEU A 37 -0.72 2.89 2.56
C LEU A 37 -1.96 2.09 2.95
N ILE A 38 -2.27 2.05 4.24
CA ILE A 38 -3.35 1.23 4.80
C ILE A 38 -4.52 2.09 5.23
N ASP A 39 -5.64 1.96 4.54
CA ASP A 39 -6.94 2.45 5.01
C ASP A 39 -7.53 1.40 5.96
N TRP A 40 -7.36 1.63 7.26
CA TRP A 40 -7.69 0.60 8.26
C TRP A 40 -9.19 0.31 8.31
N GLU A 41 -10.04 1.33 8.20
CA GLU A 41 -11.49 1.14 8.30
C GLU A 41 -12.03 0.39 7.09
N ASN A 42 -11.49 0.63 5.89
CA ASN A 42 -11.93 -0.07 4.68
C ASN A 42 -11.73 -1.60 4.79
N ILE A 43 -10.65 -2.05 5.45
CA ILE A 43 -10.36 -3.48 5.64
C ILE A 43 -10.87 -4.08 6.96
N THR A 44 -11.37 -3.27 7.91
CA THR A 44 -11.81 -3.77 9.24
C THR A 44 -13.28 -3.51 9.56
N LYS A 45 -13.83 -2.32 9.25
CA LYS A 45 -15.21 -1.95 9.66
C LYS A 45 -16.28 -2.83 9.00
N ASN A 46 -15.96 -3.36 7.83
CA ASN A 46 -16.90 -4.15 7.01
C ASN A 46 -16.88 -5.65 7.34
N ILE A 47 -16.13 -6.07 8.35
CA ILE A 47 -16.10 -7.45 8.80
C ILE A 47 -17.36 -7.74 9.63
N ILE A 48 -18.11 -8.77 9.25
CA ILE A 48 -19.30 -9.20 10.01
C ILE A 48 -18.90 -9.69 11.40
N GLY A 49 -19.11 -8.87 12.43
CA GLY A 49 -19.05 -9.29 13.82
C GLY A 49 -20.04 -10.42 14.08
N GLY A 50 -19.57 -11.52 14.69
CA GLY A 50 -20.43 -12.64 15.13
C GLY A 50 -20.53 -13.84 14.18
N LYS A 51 -20.05 -13.76 12.93
CA LYS A 51 -20.03 -14.92 12.01
C LYS A 51 -18.90 -15.91 12.33
N TYR A 52 -17.86 -15.44 12.99
CA TYR A 52 -16.67 -16.22 13.33
C TYR A 52 -16.43 -16.17 14.84
N LYS A 53 -16.01 -17.30 15.41
CA LYS A 53 -15.59 -17.34 16.81
C LYS A 53 -14.39 -16.38 17.01
N PRO A 54 -14.34 -15.61 18.11
CA PRO A 54 -13.24 -14.66 18.35
C PRO A 54 -11.85 -15.30 18.23
N GLU A 55 -11.69 -16.56 18.66
CA GLU A 55 -10.45 -17.34 18.57
C GLU A 55 -9.93 -17.58 17.14
N LYS A 56 -10.80 -17.45 16.12
CA LYS A 56 -10.43 -17.58 14.70
C LYS A 56 -10.11 -16.24 14.05
N PHE A 57 -10.16 -15.15 14.80
CA PHE A 57 -10.01 -13.80 14.30
C PHE A 57 -8.76 -13.13 14.88
N SER A 58 -7.86 -12.68 14.01
CA SER A 58 -6.66 -11.94 14.39
C SER A 58 -6.22 -11.00 13.27
N CYS A 59 -6.36 -9.70 13.51
CA CYS A 59 -5.81 -8.67 12.62
C CYS A 59 -4.29 -8.77 12.50
N ALA A 60 -3.59 -9.21 13.55
CA ALA A 60 -2.15 -9.49 13.51
C ALA A 60 -1.82 -10.61 12.49
N ALA A 61 -2.60 -11.70 12.50
CA ALA A 61 -2.43 -12.76 11.51
C ALA A 61 -2.74 -12.27 10.09
N GLY A 62 -3.76 -11.43 9.92
CA GLY A 62 -4.08 -10.78 8.65
C GLY A 62 -2.94 -9.90 8.14
N LEU A 63 -2.36 -9.04 9.01
CA LEU A 63 -1.20 -8.21 8.69
C LEU A 63 0.01 -9.07 8.31
N LYS A 64 0.27 -10.16 9.04
CA LYS A 64 1.35 -11.09 8.70
C LYS A 64 1.19 -11.71 7.31
N LYS A 65 -0.04 -12.09 6.93
CA LYS A 65 -0.37 -12.62 5.58
C LYS A 65 -0.18 -11.54 4.51
N LEU A 66 -0.64 -10.32 4.77
CA LEU A 66 -0.44 -9.17 3.89
C LEU A 66 1.05 -8.90 3.64
N TYR A 67 1.86 -8.80 4.70
CA TYR A 67 3.30 -8.56 4.55
C TYR A 67 4.04 -9.72 3.90
N ALA A 68 3.62 -10.97 4.16
CA ALA A 68 4.18 -12.12 3.45
C ALA A 68 3.95 -12.03 1.93
N TRP A 69 2.75 -11.59 1.51
CA TRP A 69 2.45 -11.33 0.11
C TRP A 69 3.21 -10.11 -0.45
N ILE A 70 3.32 -9.01 0.30
CA ILE A 70 4.12 -7.86 -0.13
C ILE A 70 5.57 -8.28 -0.38
N ASN A 71 6.15 -9.04 0.55
CA ASN A 71 7.54 -9.51 0.47
C ASN A 71 7.77 -10.58 -0.61
N SER A 72 6.71 -11.23 -1.15
CA SER A 72 6.89 -12.08 -2.34
C SER A 72 7.09 -11.24 -3.60
N GLU A 73 6.53 -10.03 -3.66
CA GLU A 73 6.63 -9.12 -4.81
C GLU A 73 7.83 -8.18 -4.74
N VAL A 74 8.14 -7.63 -3.57
CA VAL A 74 9.23 -6.65 -3.40
C VAL A 74 10.31 -7.10 -2.42
N GLU A 75 11.52 -6.56 -2.59
CA GLU A 75 12.66 -6.89 -1.72
C GLU A 75 12.67 -6.07 -0.43
N ASN A 76 12.07 -4.88 -0.43
CA ASN A 76 12.05 -3.97 0.71
C ASN A 76 10.70 -3.27 0.88
N VAL A 77 10.27 -3.10 2.12
CA VAL A 77 9.21 -2.15 2.48
C VAL A 77 9.89 -0.83 2.83
N PHE A 78 9.63 0.20 2.04
CA PHE A 78 10.20 1.53 2.25
C PHE A 78 9.64 2.17 3.52
N ASP A 79 8.31 2.21 3.62
CA ASP A 79 7.57 2.69 4.79
C ASP A 79 6.15 2.12 4.76
N THR A 80 5.48 2.08 5.91
CA THR A 80 4.06 1.76 6.02
C THR A 80 3.31 2.79 6.86
N PHE A 81 2.37 3.48 6.22
CA PHE A 81 1.45 4.38 6.89
C PHE A 81 0.08 3.74 7.05
N LEU A 82 -0.45 3.77 8.27
CA LEU A 82 -1.81 3.32 8.58
C LEU A 82 -2.68 4.54 8.87
N PHE A 83 -3.81 4.66 8.17
CA PHE A 83 -4.74 5.77 8.27
C PHE A 83 -6.00 5.30 8.95
N ALA A 84 -6.36 5.95 10.07
CA ALA A 84 -7.57 5.65 10.83
C ALA A 84 -7.97 6.82 11.73
N PRO A 85 -9.24 6.91 12.14
CA PRO A 85 -9.69 7.85 13.16
C PRO A 85 -8.98 7.68 14.50
N LEU A 86 -8.90 8.77 15.26
CA LEU A 86 -8.22 8.81 16.56
C LEU A 86 -8.71 7.74 17.54
N PHE A 87 -10.01 7.45 17.58
CA PHE A 87 -10.55 6.46 18.49
C PHE A 87 -10.06 5.04 18.17
N ILE A 88 -9.90 4.69 16.89
CA ILE A 88 -9.31 3.41 16.46
C ILE A 88 -7.83 3.37 16.82
N MET A 89 -7.11 4.46 16.58
CA MET A 89 -5.70 4.57 16.95
C MET A 89 -5.47 4.31 18.43
N TYR A 90 -6.41 4.73 19.29
CA TYR A 90 -6.36 4.46 20.71
C TYR A 90 -6.68 2.99 21.05
N THR A 91 -7.69 2.38 20.44
CA THR A 91 -8.08 0.98 20.75
C THR A 91 -7.07 -0.04 20.25
N ASP A 92 -6.46 0.21 19.08
CA ASP A 92 -5.63 -0.76 18.36
C ASP A 92 -4.13 -0.40 18.45
N TYR A 93 -3.75 0.57 19.28
CA TYR A 93 -2.37 1.09 19.38
C TYR A 93 -1.31 -0.01 19.51
N GLN A 94 -1.52 -0.97 20.41
CA GLN A 94 -0.55 -2.05 20.65
C GLN A 94 -0.32 -2.89 19.39
N LEU A 95 -1.40 -3.21 18.66
CA LEU A 95 -1.31 -3.95 17.41
C LEU A 95 -0.46 -3.21 16.38
N PHE A 96 -0.67 -1.90 16.24
CA PHE A 96 0.07 -1.06 15.29
C PHE A 96 1.55 -0.94 15.66
N HIS A 97 1.82 -0.73 16.94
CA HIS A 97 3.18 -0.68 17.47
C HIS A 97 3.94 -2.00 17.24
N ASP A 98 3.32 -3.14 17.55
CA ASP A 98 3.95 -4.47 17.41
C ASP A 98 4.26 -4.84 15.96
N HIS A 99 3.58 -4.21 15.00
CA HIS A 99 3.80 -4.43 13.56
C HIS A 99 4.57 -3.30 12.88
N ASN A 100 5.18 -2.38 13.65
CA ASN A 100 5.93 -1.22 13.15
C ASN A 100 5.14 -0.37 12.14
N LEU A 101 3.82 -0.24 12.33
CA LEU A 101 2.98 0.60 11.49
C LEU A 101 3.10 2.04 11.97
N VAL A 102 3.22 3.00 11.05
CA VAL A 102 3.22 4.43 11.39
C VAL A 102 1.77 4.95 11.36
N PRO A 103 1.12 5.17 12.52
CA PRO A 103 -0.25 5.65 12.55
C PRO A 103 -0.35 7.11 12.11
N ILE A 104 -1.28 7.38 11.19
CA ILE A 104 -1.69 8.70 10.74
C ILE A 104 -3.14 8.89 11.13
N THR A 105 -3.39 9.81 12.06
CA THR A 105 -4.74 10.09 12.57
C THR A 105 -5.55 10.86 11.53
N CYS A 106 -6.72 10.32 11.18
CA CYS A 106 -7.68 10.92 10.26
C CYS A 106 -8.92 11.37 11.03
N PRO A 107 -8.97 12.61 11.55
CA PRO A 107 -10.10 13.06 12.34
C PRO A 107 -11.36 13.07 11.47
N LYS A 108 -12.36 12.28 11.87
CA LYS A 108 -13.72 12.45 11.36
C LYS A 108 -14.24 13.73 11.98
N VAL A 109 -14.60 14.73 11.18
CA VAL A 109 -15.10 16.00 11.72
C VAL A 109 -16.44 15.74 12.41
N PRO A 110 -16.61 16.18 13.68
CA PRO A 110 -17.87 16.86 13.99
C PRO A 110 -17.64 18.10 14.87
N LEU A 111 -18.23 19.23 14.49
CA LEU A 111 -18.89 20.23 15.36
C LEU A 111 -19.25 21.47 14.52
N GLY A 112 -20.49 21.52 14.01
CA GLY A 112 -21.07 22.70 13.36
C GLY A 112 -21.70 22.49 11.97
N SER A 113 -21.39 21.39 11.28
CA SER A 113 -22.00 21.03 9.99
C SER A 113 -22.69 19.67 10.07
N ALA A 114 -23.86 19.55 9.42
CA ALA A 114 -24.63 18.31 9.36
C ALA A 114 -23.94 17.18 8.55
N GLU A 115 -22.89 17.50 7.80
CA GLU A 115 -22.16 16.57 6.94
C GLU A 115 -20.93 16.02 7.66
N LYS A 116 -20.90 14.70 7.89
CA LYS A 116 -19.71 13.96 8.28
C LYS A 116 -18.76 13.91 7.08
N LYS A 117 -17.74 14.77 7.06
CA LYS A 117 -16.67 14.67 6.07
C LYS A 117 -15.65 13.63 6.53
N ASP A 118 -15.56 12.51 5.84
CA ASP A 118 -14.45 11.57 6.01
C ASP A 118 -13.17 12.25 5.51
N THR A 119 -12.11 12.17 6.31
CA THR A 119 -10.81 12.81 5.99
C THR A 119 -9.75 11.79 5.62
N VAL A 120 -10.04 10.48 5.77
CA VAL A 120 -9.11 9.40 5.45
C VAL A 120 -8.65 9.52 4.00
N ASP A 121 -9.59 9.66 3.05
CA ASP A 121 -9.27 9.68 1.62
C ASP A 121 -8.30 10.80 1.26
N GLN A 122 -8.64 12.04 1.65
CA GLN A 122 -7.83 13.21 1.37
C GLN A 122 -6.45 13.12 2.02
N ILE A 123 -6.38 12.73 3.30
CA ILE A 123 -5.11 12.66 4.04
C ILE A 123 -4.20 11.57 3.46
N LEU A 124 -4.75 10.41 3.10
CA LEU A 124 -4.03 9.32 2.47
C LEU A 124 -3.51 9.73 1.10
N ILE A 125 -4.35 10.34 0.26
CA ILE A 125 -3.94 10.87 -1.05
C ILE A 125 -2.80 11.89 -0.88
N ASP A 126 -2.98 12.89 -0.02
CA ASP A 126 -1.96 13.94 0.19
C ASP A 126 -0.63 13.38 0.70
N LYS A 127 -0.69 12.41 1.61
CA LYS A 127 0.51 11.74 2.13
C LYS A 127 1.16 10.87 1.05
N GLY A 128 0.37 10.09 0.32
CA GLY A 128 0.83 9.24 -0.77
C GLY A 128 1.53 10.05 -1.86
N LEU A 129 0.90 11.13 -2.35
CA LEU A 129 1.43 12.00 -3.39
C LEU A 129 2.79 12.61 -3.02
N LYS A 130 3.02 12.92 -1.73
CA LYS A 130 4.32 13.41 -1.25
C LYS A 130 5.39 12.32 -1.35
N TRP A 131 5.08 11.10 -0.94
CA TRP A 131 6.06 10.02 -0.84
C TRP A 131 6.37 9.33 -2.16
N ILE A 132 5.41 9.20 -3.09
CA ILE A 132 5.64 8.56 -4.39
C ILE A 132 6.67 9.26 -5.27
N THR A 133 7.09 10.48 -4.90
CA THR A 133 8.19 11.20 -5.56
C THR A 133 9.57 10.69 -5.16
N HIS A 134 9.66 9.84 -4.14
CA HIS A 134 10.93 9.33 -3.64
C HIS A 134 11.60 8.39 -4.66
N PRO A 135 12.87 8.64 -5.05
CA PRO A 135 13.51 7.95 -6.17
C PRO A 135 13.78 6.46 -5.94
N ALA A 136 13.76 6.00 -4.68
CA ALA A 136 13.94 4.58 -4.35
C ALA A 136 12.67 3.75 -4.48
N LEU A 137 11.50 4.37 -4.62
CA LEU A 137 10.25 3.63 -4.74
C LEU A 137 10.12 3.04 -6.14
N THR A 138 9.68 1.79 -6.19
CA THR A 138 9.33 1.10 -7.43
C THR A 138 7.89 0.62 -7.42
N HIS A 139 7.28 0.50 -6.24
CA HIS A 139 5.90 0.08 -6.06
C HIS A 139 5.17 0.99 -5.07
N ILE A 140 3.85 1.01 -5.20
CA ILE A 140 2.93 1.49 -4.16
C ILE A 140 1.95 0.36 -3.87
N CYS A 141 1.70 0.09 -2.59
CA CYS A 141 0.70 -0.85 -2.13
C CYS A 141 -0.42 -0.08 -1.43
N LEU A 142 -1.56 0.03 -2.09
CA LEU A 142 -2.78 0.56 -1.48
C LEU A 142 -3.55 -0.58 -0.82
N VAL A 143 -3.73 -0.50 0.49
CA VAL A 143 -4.56 -1.44 1.25
C VAL A 143 -5.91 -0.77 1.52
N SER A 144 -6.70 -0.70 0.45
CA SER A 144 -8.09 -0.25 0.40
C SER A 144 -8.68 -0.74 -0.92
N GLY A 145 -9.98 -0.98 -0.95
CA GLY A 145 -10.69 -1.23 -2.21
C GLY A 145 -11.53 -0.06 -2.73
N ASP A 146 -11.47 1.10 -2.08
CA ASP A 146 -12.22 2.29 -2.46
C ASP A 146 -11.71 2.94 -3.75
N SER A 147 -12.61 3.27 -4.66
CA SER A 147 -12.26 3.86 -5.94
C SER A 147 -11.83 5.33 -5.84
N ASP A 148 -12.10 5.99 -4.70
CA ASP A 148 -11.75 7.40 -4.49
C ASP A 148 -10.23 7.63 -4.45
N PHE A 149 -9.43 6.58 -4.28
CA PHE A 149 -7.97 6.62 -4.35
C PHE A 149 -7.38 6.62 -5.77
N LYS A 150 -8.21 6.52 -6.83
CA LYS A 150 -7.74 6.59 -8.23
C LYS A 150 -6.76 7.73 -8.52
N PRO A 151 -6.98 8.99 -8.06
CA PRO A 151 -6.08 10.09 -8.39
C PRO A 151 -4.64 9.83 -7.94
N LEU A 152 -4.46 9.24 -6.74
CA LEU A 152 -3.15 8.85 -6.23
C LEU A 152 -2.49 7.78 -7.11
N LEU A 153 -3.25 6.75 -7.50
CA LEU A 153 -2.72 5.64 -8.29
C LEU A 153 -2.38 6.06 -9.73
N LEU A 154 -3.13 7.01 -10.30
CA LEU A 154 -2.83 7.58 -11.61
C LEU A 154 -1.49 8.33 -11.60
N GLU A 155 -1.24 9.16 -10.58
CA GLU A 155 0.06 9.84 -10.43
C GLU A 155 1.19 8.84 -10.18
N ALA A 156 0.96 7.80 -9.35
CA ALA A 156 1.95 6.74 -9.13
C ALA A 156 2.31 6.02 -10.45
N LYS A 157 1.33 5.70 -11.30
CA LYS A 157 1.60 5.14 -12.63
C LYS A 157 2.33 6.10 -13.55
N ALA A 158 1.98 7.40 -13.53
CA ALA A 158 2.69 8.41 -14.32
C ALA A 158 4.18 8.53 -13.94
N ARG A 159 4.51 8.22 -12.68
CA ARG A 159 5.89 8.11 -12.17
C ARG A 159 6.59 6.80 -12.52
N GLY A 160 5.87 5.84 -13.10
CA GLY A 160 6.39 4.51 -13.41
C GLY A 160 6.42 3.55 -12.22
N LEU A 161 5.68 3.84 -11.14
CA LEU A 161 5.51 2.89 -10.03
C LEU A 161 4.53 1.78 -10.42
N LEU A 162 4.82 0.56 -9.96
CA LEU A 162 3.91 -0.57 -10.07
C LEU A 162 2.87 -0.54 -8.94
N ILE A 163 1.62 -0.80 -9.29
CA ILE A 163 0.49 -0.71 -8.36
C ILE A 163 0.15 -2.09 -7.82
N MET A 164 0.26 -2.22 -6.49
CA MET A 164 -0.22 -3.35 -5.72
C MET A 164 -1.48 -2.92 -4.96
N ILE A 165 -2.48 -3.80 -4.88
CA ILE A 165 -3.74 -3.50 -4.17
C ILE A 165 -4.06 -4.62 -3.21
N SER A 166 -4.45 -4.26 -1.99
CA SER A 166 -5.10 -5.18 -1.08
C SER A 166 -6.44 -4.63 -0.60
N ALA A 167 -7.46 -5.49 -0.56
CA ALA A 167 -8.79 -5.15 -0.09
C ALA A 167 -9.31 -6.24 0.85
N LEU A 168 -10.38 -5.97 1.60
CA LEU A 168 -11.01 -6.99 2.46
C LEU A 168 -11.44 -8.21 1.63
N ASN A 169 -11.22 -9.40 2.17
CA ASN A 169 -11.72 -10.64 1.56
C ASN A 169 -13.26 -10.59 1.38
N PRO A 170 -13.80 -10.78 0.16
CA PRO A 170 -15.24 -10.70 -0.10
C PRO A 170 -16.09 -11.63 0.76
N SER A 171 -15.55 -12.78 1.19
CA SER A 171 -16.27 -13.73 2.07
C SER A 171 -16.54 -13.19 3.49
N LEU A 172 -15.80 -12.14 3.87
CA LEU A 172 -15.90 -11.42 5.14
C LEU A 172 -16.73 -10.15 5.06
N ALA A 173 -17.03 -9.68 3.86
CA ALA A 173 -17.75 -8.44 3.63
C ALA A 173 -19.15 -8.51 4.24
N ARG A 174 -19.55 -7.43 4.90
CA ARG A 174 -20.89 -7.28 5.47
C ARG A 174 -22.00 -7.36 4.43
N ASP A 175 -21.76 -6.76 3.29
CA ASP A 175 -22.69 -6.73 2.17
C ASP A 175 -22.03 -7.37 0.94
N PRO A 176 -22.47 -8.57 0.52
CA PRO A 176 -21.90 -9.24 -0.64
C PRO A 176 -22.26 -8.55 -1.97
N GLU A 177 -23.26 -7.66 -2.00
CA GLU A 177 -23.62 -6.90 -3.21
C GLU A 177 -22.65 -5.74 -3.48
N TYR A 178 -21.94 -5.27 -2.44
CA TYR A 178 -20.90 -4.25 -2.55
C TYR A 178 -19.53 -4.91 -2.39
N PRO A 179 -18.87 -5.28 -3.50
CA PRO A 179 -17.57 -5.95 -3.42
C PRO A 179 -16.57 -5.04 -2.70
N PRO A 180 -15.77 -5.56 -1.76
CA PRO A 180 -14.81 -4.74 -1.04
C PRO A 180 -13.73 -4.11 -1.93
N LEU A 181 -13.50 -4.65 -3.13
CA LEU A 181 -12.61 -4.10 -4.14
C LEU A 181 -13.44 -3.56 -5.31
N SER A 182 -13.34 -2.26 -5.58
CA SER A 182 -13.95 -1.65 -6.76
C SER A 182 -13.32 -2.16 -8.06
N LYS A 183 -14.14 -2.32 -9.10
CA LYS A 183 -13.68 -2.77 -10.43
C LYS A 183 -12.65 -1.81 -11.03
N GLU A 184 -12.74 -0.53 -10.71
CA GLU A 184 -11.77 0.43 -11.21
C GLU A 184 -10.42 0.27 -10.55
N LEU A 185 -10.36 0.11 -9.22
CA LEU A 185 -9.11 -0.21 -8.55
C LEU A 185 -8.54 -1.53 -9.04
N GLU A 186 -9.38 -2.56 -9.18
CA GLU A 186 -8.97 -3.85 -9.73
C GLU A 186 -8.25 -3.67 -11.07
N LYS A 187 -8.75 -2.84 -11.99
CA LYS A 187 -8.11 -2.54 -13.28
C LYS A 187 -6.79 -1.78 -13.17
N MET A 188 -6.58 -1.03 -12.09
CA MET A 188 -5.36 -0.28 -11.85
C MET A 188 -4.21 -1.15 -11.32
N ALA A 189 -4.49 -2.23 -10.60
CA ALA A 189 -3.46 -3.16 -10.15
C ALA A 189 -2.66 -3.72 -11.34
N ASP A 190 -1.33 -3.69 -11.24
CA ASP A 190 -0.45 -4.17 -12.30
C ASP A 190 -0.23 -5.69 -12.23
N ILE A 191 0.28 -6.26 -13.32
CA ILE A 191 0.67 -7.67 -13.38
C ILE A 191 2.08 -7.80 -12.78
N SER A 192 2.24 -8.74 -11.85
CA SER A 192 3.53 -9.07 -11.25
C SER A 192 4.51 -9.54 -12.32
N PRO A 193 5.70 -8.93 -12.42
CA PRO A 193 6.78 -9.44 -13.26
C PRO A 193 7.32 -10.81 -12.80
N LYS A 194 7.02 -11.23 -11.56
CA LYS A 194 7.51 -12.49 -10.97
C LYS A 194 6.54 -13.65 -11.23
N THR A 195 5.25 -13.42 -11.01
CA THR A 195 4.24 -14.49 -11.06
C THR A 195 3.41 -14.47 -12.35
N GLY A 196 3.36 -13.34 -13.06
CA GLY A 196 2.44 -13.14 -14.19
C GLY A 196 0.97 -12.95 -13.77
N GLU A 197 0.69 -12.93 -12.46
CA GLU A 197 -0.64 -12.68 -11.91
C GLU A 197 -0.82 -11.21 -11.55
N LYS A 198 -2.07 -10.76 -11.43
CA LYS A 198 -2.36 -9.40 -10.97
C LYS A 198 -1.94 -9.26 -9.51
N MET A 199 -1.29 -8.15 -9.15
CA MET A 199 -0.87 -7.86 -7.78
C MET A 199 -2.05 -7.40 -6.92
N ILE A 200 -2.97 -8.34 -6.66
CA ILE A 200 -4.14 -8.16 -5.82
C ILE A 200 -4.11 -9.17 -4.68
N HIS A 201 -4.29 -8.68 -3.45
CA HIS A 201 -4.39 -9.51 -2.26
C HIS A 201 -5.68 -9.27 -1.49
N TYR A 202 -6.36 -10.33 -1.10
CA TYR A 202 -7.53 -10.24 -0.23
C TYR A 202 -7.14 -10.41 1.24
N PHE A 203 -7.14 -9.28 1.96
CA PHE A 203 -6.86 -9.23 3.39
C PHE A 203 -7.87 -10.10 4.15
N SER A 204 -7.36 -11.04 4.94
CA SER A 204 -8.16 -11.92 5.77
C SER A 204 -7.55 -12.06 7.16
N PRO A 205 -8.21 -11.52 8.21
CA PRO A 205 -7.83 -11.74 9.60
C PRO A 205 -8.29 -13.11 10.13
N ILE A 206 -8.81 -14.02 9.30
CA ILE A 206 -9.13 -15.38 9.73
C ILE A 206 -7.82 -16.18 9.86
N ILE A 207 -7.65 -16.90 10.98
CA ILE A 207 -6.55 -17.86 11.20
C ILE A 207 -6.88 -19.21 10.57
#